data_AF-H1DFN4-F1
#
_entry.id   AF-H1DFN4-F1
#
_cell.length_a   1.000
_cell.length_b   1.000
_cell.length_c   1.000
_cell.angle_alpha   90.00
_cell.angle_beta   90.00
_cell.angle_gamma   90.00
#
_symmetry.space_group_name_H-M   'P 1'
#
loop_
_entity.id
_entity.type
_entity.pdbx_description
1 polymer ?
#
loop_
_entity_poly.entity_id
_entity_poly.type
_entity_poly.pdbx_seq_one_letter_code
_entity_poly.pdbx_strand_id
1 'polypeptide(L)'
;MKFELTILGSGSAVPTSKRNSAAQVLNILERYFLIDCAEATQHQLRRFHIPYNKINHIFISHLHGDHYFGLMGLLSSLSMQNRRGEMHIYADERLQKIIEGQLQIMKTRFTYPLFFHYLSRKEERIYEDRSVTVTAFPLLHRKDAPVCGFLFQEKERERTVLKKEAEAWKVPIAFMQYLKKGADFISPEGEIVSNSRLTVSPPPARSYAYMTDTLFRERFADVVRGVDLLYHEATYGKELEAVAKENFHSTAEQAACIACLAGVKKLLLGHFSARYPDPTCLLAEARAIFPNTFICTDGDTFEIPALKRNT
;
A
#
# COMPACT_ATOMS: atom_id res chain seq x y z
N MET A 1 5.53 -2.40 16.46
CA MET A 1 6.29 -2.50 15.18
C MET A 1 5.44 -1.84 14.12
N LYS A 2 5.97 -0.79 13.46
CA LYS A 2 5.16 0.09 12.63
C LYS A 2 4.63 -0.59 11.38
N PHE A 3 3.34 -0.39 11.13
CA PHE A 3 2.66 -0.60 9.86
C PHE A 3 1.59 0.49 9.83
N GLU A 4 1.97 1.63 9.26
CA GLU A 4 1.22 2.88 9.36
C GLU A 4 1.07 3.48 7.96
N LEU A 5 -0.15 3.84 7.59
CA LEU A 5 -0.47 4.56 6.36
C LEU A 5 -0.71 6.03 6.69
N THR A 6 0.05 6.94 6.10
CA THR A 6 -0.22 8.39 6.19
C THR A 6 -0.74 8.92 4.87
N ILE A 7 -1.85 9.63 4.93
CA ILE A 7 -2.51 10.22 3.76
C ILE A 7 -1.91 11.60 3.51
N LEU A 8 -1.29 11.78 2.35
CA LEU A 8 -0.72 13.09 1.96
C LEU A 8 -1.71 13.91 1.15
N GLY A 9 -2.60 13.25 0.41
CA GLY A 9 -3.67 13.88 -0.34
C GLY A 9 -4.78 12.89 -0.63
N SER A 10 -6.02 13.38 -0.58
CA SER A 10 -7.26 12.59 -0.62
C SER A 10 -8.27 13.07 -1.66
N GLY A 11 -7.94 14.09 -2.45
CA GLY A 11 -8.82 14.63 -3.50
C GLY A 11 -8.59 13.99 -4.87
N SER A 12 -9.63 13.98 -5.70
CA SER A 12 -9.57 13.55 -7.10
C SER A 12 -9.41 14.72 -8.06
N ALA A 13 -8.71 14.52 -9.18
CA ALA A 13 -8.57 15.39 -10.36
C ALA A 13 -7.92 16.76 -10.12
N VAL A 14 -8.46 17.59 -9.22
CA VAL A 14 -7.98 18.94 -8.95
C VAL A 14 -7.90 19.15 -7.44
N PRO A 15 -6.77 19.68 -6.92
CA PRO A 15 -6.65 19.97 -5.50
C PRO A 15 -7.63 21.08 -5.08
N THR A 16 -8.03 21.05 -3.82
CA THR A 16 -8.84 22.08 -3.16
C THR A 16 -8.05 22.72 -2.03
N SER A 17 -8.58 23.77 -1.43
CA SER A 17 -7.98 24.37 -0.22
C SER A 17 -7.91 23.41 0.98
N LYS A 18 -8.71 22.33 0.97
CA LYS A 18 -8.77 21.34 2.05
C LYS A 18 -8.11 20.00 1.73
N ARG A 19 -8.01 19.63 0.45
CA ARG A 19 -7.54 18.31 0.00
C ARG A 19 -6.58 18.46 -1.16
N ASN A 20 -5.37 17.97 -1.00
CA ASN A 20 -4.42 17.78 -2.08
C ASN A 20 -4.79 16.53 -2.90
N SER A 21 -4.25 16.44 -4.11
CA SER A 21 -4.39 15.28 -5.00
C SER A 21 -3.65 14.03 -4.48
N ALA A 22 -3.91 12.87 -5.07
CA ALA A 22 -3.56 11.56 -4.55
C ALA A 22 -2.06 11.37 -4.23
N ALA A 23 -1.76 11.15 -2.96
CA ALA A 23 -0.47 10.65 -2.50
C ALA A 23 -0.59 10.06 -1.10
N GLN A 24 0.15 8.98 -0.84
CA GLN A 24 0.17 8.31 0.46
C GLN A 24 1.56 7.77 0.77
N VAL A 25 1.89 7.71 2.05
CA VAL A 25 3.13 7.05 2.50
C VAL A 25 2.80 5.91 3.42
N LEU A 26 3.26 4.73 3.04
CA LEU A 26 3.17 3.53 3.85
C LEU A 26 4.51 3.26 4.53
N ASN A 27 4.50 3.20 5.86
CA ASN A 27 5.66 2.82 6.67
C ASN A 27 5.49 1.39 7.20
N ILE A 28 6.28 0.46 6.67
CA ILE A 28 6.35 -0.92 7.17
C ILE A 28 7.74 -1.17 7.74
N LEU A 29 7.85 -1.30 9.06
CA LEU A 29 9.12 -1.60 9.74
C LEU A 29 10.26 -0.64 9.31
N GLU A 30 9.98 0.67 9.32
CA GLU A 30 10.90 1.75 8.91
C GLU A 30 11.24 1.79 7.40
N ARG A 31 10.53 1.02 6.57
CA ARG A 31 10.55 1.16 5.10
C ARG A 31 9.42 2.10 4.68
N TYR A 32 9.79 3.17 3.98
CA TYR A 32 8.84 4.19 3.53
C TYR A 32 8.58 3.99 2.04
N PHE A 33 7.35 3.59 1.70
CA PHE A 33 6.87 3.45 0.34
C PHE A 33 5.96 4.64 0.01
N LEU A 34 6.25 5.36 -1.06
CA LEU A 34 5.37 6.41 -1.56
C LEU A 34 4.44 5.81 -2.62
N ILE A 35 3.13 6.01 -2.46
CA ILE A 35 2.10 5.51 -3.37
C ILE A 35 1.40 6.72 -3.97
N ASP A 36 1.51 6.84 -5.29
CA ASP A 36 1.27 8.06 -6.07
C ASP A 36 2.08 9.28 -5.58
N CYS A 37 2.24 10.24 -6.48
CA CYS A 37 3.01 11.45 -6.24
C CYS A 37 2.43 12.61 -7.04
N ALA A 38 1.18 12.98 -6.72
CA ALA A 38 0.51 14.13 -7.29
C ALA A 38 1.28 15.45 -7.11
N GLU A 39 0.85 16.49 -7.80
CA GLU A 39 1.31 17.85 -7.55
C GLU A 39 1.29 18.20 -6.05
N ALA A 40 2.28 18.98 -5.63
CA ALA A 40 2.49 19.40 -4.25
C ALA A 40 2.79 18.28 -3.21
N THR A 41 2.95 17.02 -3.62
CA THR A 41 3.28 15.89 -2.69
C THR A 41 4.51 16.20 -1.82
N GLN A 42 5.56 16.80 -2.38
CA GLN A 42 6.76 17.18 -1.61
C GLN A 42 6.47 18.20 -0.49
N HIS A 43 5.46 19.07 -0.66
CA HIS A 43 5.05 20.01 0.38
C HIS A 43 4.29 19.29 1.49
N GLN A 44 3.40 18.36 1.14
CA GLN A 44 2.66 17.54 2.09
C GLN A 44 3.60 16.62 2.90
N LEU A 45 4.62 16.03 2.25
CA LEU A 45 5.69 15.26 2.92
C LEU A 45 6.38 16.09 4.02
N ARG A 46 6.71 17.35 3.73
CA ARG A 46 7.30 18.28 4.72
C ARG A 46 6.30 18.66 5.80
N ARG A 47 5.08 19.03 5.41
CA ARG A 47 4.01 19.48 6.32
C ARG A 47 3.67 18.43 7.38
N PHE A 48 3.64 17.16 6.99
CA PHE A 48 3.33 16.04 7.87
C PHE A 48 4.58 15.35 8.44
N HIS A 49 5.75 16.00 8.34
CA HIS A 49 7.00 15.54 8.96
C HIS A 49 7.40 14.11 8.56
N ILE A 50 7.05 13.69 7.35
CA ILE A 50 7.47 12.40 6.81
C ILE A 50 8.96 12.47 6.50
N PRO A 51 9.78 11.48 6.93
CA PRO A 51 11.20 11.44 6.62
C PRO A 51 11.42 11.03 5.15
N TYR A 52 11.05 11.91 4.22
CA TYR A 52 11.00 11.61 2.79
C TYR A 52 12.36 11.23 2.17
N ASN A 53 13.48 11.57 2.83
CA ASN A 53 14.81 11.08 2.46
C ASN A 53 14.96 9.55 2.61
N LYS A 54 14.14 8.90 3.43
CA LYS A 54 14.09 7.43 3.60
C LYS A 54 13.20 6.74 2.56
N ILE A 55 12.55 7.48 1.66
CA ILE A 55 11.78 6.90 0.58
C ILE A 55 12.76 6.43 -0.50
N ASN A 56 12.75 5.14 -0.80
CA ASN A 56 13.55 4.51 -1.86
C ASN A 56 12.69 3.90 -2.97
N HIS A 57 11.40 3.76 -2.73
CA HIS A 57 10.46 3.09 -3.62
C HIS A 57 9.20 3.95 -3.77
N ILE A 58 8.88 4.30 -5.02
CA ILE A 58 7.70 5.09 -5.40
C ILE A 58 6.86 4.24 -6.35
N PHE A 59 5.58 4.05 -6.05
CA PHE A 59 4.63 3.29 -6.85
C PHE A 59 3.64 4.27 -7.46
N ILE A 60 3.59 4.38 -8.79
CA ILE A 60 2.65 5.24 -9.51
C ILE A 60 1.60 4.35 -10.14
N SER A 61 0.35 4.51 -9.70
CA SER A 61 -0.78 3.71 -10.16
C SER A 61 -1.07 3.90 -11.64
N HIS A 62 -1.03 5.15 -12.11
CA HIS A 62 -1.28 5.54 -13.49
C HIS A 62 -0.82 6.96 -13.83
N LEU A 63 -0.93 7.33 -15.12
CA LEU A 63 -0.42 8.59 -15.67
C LEU A 63 -1.49 9.68 -15.82
N HIS A 64 -2.32 9.87 -14.80
CA HIS A 64 -3.09 11.10 -14.64
C HIS A 64 -2.35 12.09 -13.74
N GLY A 65 -2.51 13.38 -14.02
CA GLY A 65 -1.67 14.43 -13.42
C GLY A 65 -1.75 14.51 -11.91
N ASP A 66 -2.94 14.27 -11.38
CA ASP A 66 -3.27 14.16 -9.96
C ASP A 66 -2.70 12.91 -9.28
N HIS A 67 -1.91 12.09 -9.98
CA HIS A 67 -1.18 10.94 -9.41
C HIS A 67 0.34 11.02 -9.64
N TYR A 68 0.87 11.86 -10.54
CA TYR A 68 2.32 11.89 -10.79
C TYR A 68 2.97 13.26 -11.04
N PHE A 69 2.21 14.35 -11.24
CA PHE A 69 2.81 15.64 -11.62
C PHE A 69 3.82 16.18 -10.59
N GLY A 70 3.71 15.81 -9.31
CA GLY A 70 4.68 16.22 -8.29
C GLY A 70 5.98 15.42 -8.30
N LEU A 71 6.06 14.33 -9.06
CA LEU A 71 7.21 13.42 -9.06
C LEU A 71 8.50 14.12 -9.48
N MET A 72 8.49 14.87 -10.58
CA MET A 72 9.70 15.55 -11.07
C MET A 72 10.23 16.55 -10.03
N GLY A 73 9.33 17.32 -9.41
CA GLY A 73 9.68 18.25 -8.33
C GLY A 73 10.29 17.55 -7.13
N LEU A 74 9.70 16.45 -6.68
CA LEU A 74 10.24 15.64 -5.58
C LEU A 74 11.63 15.09 -5.90
N LEU A 75 11.82 14.51 -7.10
CA LEU A 75 13.10 13.93 -7.52
C LEU A 75 14.21 14.99 -7.60
N SER A 76 13.91 16.16 -8.18
CA SER A 76 14.83 17.30 -8.22
C SER A 76 15.18 17.80 -6.83
N SER A 77 14.20 17.97 -5.93
CA SER A 77 14.45 18.39 -4.55
C SER A 77 15.38 17.42 -3.81
N LEU A 78 15.15 16.10 -3.94
CA LEU A 78 16.04 15.08 -3.36
C LEU A 78 17.47 15.19 -3.93
N SER A 79 17.60 15.47 -5.22
CA SER A 79 18.91 15.64 -5.86
C SER A 79 19.64 16.89 -5.34
N MET A 80 18.94 18.00 -5.19
CA MET A 80 19.48 19.24 -4.63
C MET A 80 19.90 19.07 -3.17
N GLN A 81 19.29 18.14 -2.44
CA GLN A 81 19.68 17.74 -1.09
C GLN A 81 20.82 16.70 -1.07
N ASN A 82 21.55 16.54 -2.18
CA ASN A 82 22.70 15.65 -2.32
C ASN A 82 22.40 14.19 -2.01
N ARG A 83 21.17 13.72 -2.27
CA ARG A 83 20.85 12.29 -2.20
C ARG A 83 21.80 11.51 -3.12
N ARG A 84 22.31 10.38 -2.62
CA ARG A 84 23.14 9.41 -3.39
C ARG A 84 22.53 8.02 -3.50
N GLY A 85 21.64 7.67 -2.57
CA GLY A 85 21.00 6.35 -2.55
C GLY A 85 20.01 6.15 -3.69
N GLU A 86 19.88 4.89 -4.13
CA GLU A 86 19.05 4.47 -5.24
C GLU A 86 17.57 4.87 -5.04
N MET A 87 16.90 5.18 -6.14
CA MET A 87 15.46 5.42 -6.20
C MET A 87 14.83 4.48 -7.21
N HIS A 88 13.83 3.73 -6.78
CA HIS A 88 13.08 2.78 -7.60
C HIS A 88 11.68 3.33 -7.85
N ILE A 89 11.27 3.41 -9.11
CA ILE A 89 9.95 3.86 -9.52
C ILE A 89 9.24 2.69 -10.21
N TYR A 90 8.10 2.30 -9.67
CA TYR A 90 7.23 1.26 -10.23
C TYR A 90 6.06 1.97 -10.94
N ALA A 91 6.04 1.93 -12.27
CA ALA A 91 5.09 2.73 -13.05
C ALA A 91 4.90 2.17 -14.47
N ASP A 92 4.00 2.78 -15.23
CA ASP A 92 3.92 2.60 -16.69
C ASP A 92 5.22 3.05 -17.38
N GLU A 93 5.66 2.34 -18.42
CA GLU A 93 6.88 2.63 -19.17
C GLU A 93 6.94 4.06 -19.75
N ARG A 94 5.80 4.67 -20.05
CA ARG A 94 5.72 6.04 -20.58
C ARG A 94 6.21 7.07 -19.56
N LEU A 95 6.16 6.78 -18.26
CA LEU A 95 6.66 7.69 -17.24
C LEU A 95 8.17 7.91 -17.35
N GLN A 96 8.93 6.86 -17.66
CA GLN A 96 10.38 7.00 -17.86
C GLN A 96 10.68 7.97 -19.01
N LYS A 97 9.98 7.82 -20.14
CA LYS A 97 10.11 8.70 -21.31
C LYS A 97 9.79 10.16 -20.94
N ILE A 98 8.77 10.39 -20.12
CA ILE A 98 8.37 11.73 -19.63
C ILE A 98 9.47 12.34 -18.75
N ILE A 99 10.02 11.59 -17.79
CA ILE A 99 11.06 12.09 -16.88
C ILE A 99 12.38 12.32 -17.62
N GLU A 100 12.81 11.40 -18.48
CA GLU A 100 14.02 11.53 -19.27
C GLU A 100 13.95 12.70 -20.26
N GLY A 101 12.79 12.91 -20.90
CA GLY A 101 12.57 14.06 -21.77
C GLY A 101 12.71 15.39 -21.03
N GLN A 102 12.15 15.50 -19.82
CA GLN A 102 12.32 16.68 -18.96
C GLN A 102 13.79 16.90 -18.60
N LEU A 103 14.49 15.85 -18.15
CA LEU A 103 15.92 15.92 -17.81
C LEU A 103 16.78 16.35 -19.01
N GLN A 104 16.48 15.83 -20.20
CA GLN A 104 17.17 16.17 -21.44
C GLN A 104 16.99 17.65 -21.81
N ILE A 105 15.76 18.16 -21.77
CA ILE A 105 15.46 19.57 -22.09
C ILE A 105 16.10 20.51 -21.06
N MET A 106 16.01 20.16 -19.77
CA MET A 106 16.61 20.91 -18.67
C MET A 106 18.14 20.82 -18.64
N LYS A 107 18.75 19.92 -19.43
CA LYS A 107 20.19 19.61 -19.42
C LYS A 107 20.71 19.31 -18.01
N THR A 108 19.94 18.54 -17.24
CA THR A 108 20.27 18.20 -15.86
C THR A 108 20.30 16.69 -15.64
N ARG A 109 20.91 16.27 -14.54
CA ARG A 109 20.97 14.88 -14.08
C ARG A 109 20.80 14.85 -12.58
N PHE A 110 20.16 13.80 -12.08
CA PHE A 110 20.08 13.58 -10.64
C PHE A 110 21.42 13.10 -10.07
N THR A 111 21.66 13.38 -8.79
CA THR A 111 22.86 13.00 -8.04
C THR A 111 22.88 11.54 -7.57
N TYR A 112 21.82 10.78 -7.89
CA TYR A 112 21.56 9.40 -7.51
C TYR A 112 20.95 8.62 -8.69
N PRO A 113 21.11 7.29 -8.73
CA PRO A 113 20.55 6.47 -9.80
C PRO A 113 19.04 6.31 -9.65
N LEU A 114 18.35 6.34 -10.79
CA LEU A 114 16.91 6.16 -10.91
C LEU A 114 16.63 4.87 -11.70
N PHE A 115 15.89 3.95 -11.10
CA PHE A 115 15.52 2.67 -11.71
C PHE A 115 14.02 2.60 -11.92
N PHE A 116 13.59 2.43 -13.17
CA PHE A 116 12.19 2.20 -13.50
C PHE A 116 11.89 0.71 -13.60
N HIS A 117 10.78 0.31 -12.99
CA HIS A 117 10.24 -1.05 -12.99
C HIS A 117 8.85 -0.95 -13.62
N TYR A 118 8.69 -1.53 -14.81
CA TYR A 118 7.46 -1.35 -15.58
C TYR A 118 6.35 -2.28 -15.08
N LEU A 119 5.19 -1.69 -14.81
CA LEU A 119 4.00 -2.45 -14.40
C LEU A 119 3.42 -3.19 -15.61
N SER A 120 3.20 -4.49 -15.47
CA SER A 120 2.50 -5.28 -16.47
C SER A 120 0.97 -5.13 -16.34
N ARG A 121 0.24 -5.72 -17.28
CA ARG A 121 -1.24 -5.76 -17.26
C ARG A 121 -1.78 -7.00 -16.55
N LYS A 122 -0.99 -7.59 -15.67
CA LYS A 122 -1.30 -8.83 -14.96
C LYS A 122 -0.98 -8.65 -13.48
N GLU A 123 -1.55 -9.51 -12.66
CA GLU A 123 -1.13 -9.60 -11.27
C GLU A 123 0.31 -10.11 -11.20
N GLU A 124 1.18 -9.33 -10.57
CA GLU A 124 2.61 -9.67 -10.49
C GLU A 124 3.26 -9.10 -9.23
N ARG A 125 4.20 -9.86 -8.68
CA ARG A 125 5.01 -9.39 -7.57
C ARG A 125 6.14 -8.50 -8.08
N ILE A 126 6.04 -7.21 -7.80
CA ILE A 126 6.97 -6.18 -8.29
C ILE A 126 8.08 -5.84 -7.30
N TYR A 127 7.89 -6.14 -6.02
CA TYR A 127 8.89 -5.92 -4.98
C TYR A 127 8.89 -7.05 -3.97
N GLU A 128 10.08 -7.43 -3.52
CA GLU A 128 10.27 -8.37 -2.44
C GLU A 128 11.58 -8.07 -1.71
N ASP A 129 11.52 -8.05 -0.39
CA ASP A 129 12.70 -8.13 0.46
C ASP A 129 12.54 -9.20 1.54
N ARG A 130 13.34 -9.17 2.61
CA ARG A 130 13.25 -10.16 3.70
C ARG A 130 11.97 -10.06 4.54
N SER A 131 11.22 -8.96 4.47
CA SER A 131 10.11 -8.67 5.38
C SER A 131 8.81 -8.29 4.69
N VAL A 132 8.85 -7.83 3.43
CA VAL A 132 7.69 -7.29 2.72
C VAL A 132 7.66 -7.80 1.28
N THR A 133 6.46 -8.02 0.76
CA THR A 133 6.18 -8.18 -0.66
C THR A 133 5.20 -7.10 -1.14
N VAL A 134 5.36 -6.66 -2.38
CA VAL A 134 4.37 -5.82 -3.06
C VAL A 134 3.96 -6.48 -4.37
N THR A 135 2.66 -6.65 -4.53
CA THR A 135 2.03 -7.19 -5.74
C THR A 135 1.24 -6.07 -6.42
N ALA A 136 1.51 -5.83 -7.70
CA ALA A 136 0.68 -4.97 -8.53
C ALA A 136 -0.43 -5.80 -9.19
N PHE A 137 -1.59 -5.21 -9.39
CA PHE A 137 -2.71 -5.86 -10.07
C PHE A 137 -3.48 -4.85 -10.94
N PRO A 138 -3.98 -5.27 -12.12
CA PRO A 138 -4.63 -4.38 -13.05
C PRO A 138 -6.02 -3.98 -12.54
N LEU A 139 -6.28 -2.67 -12.55
CA LEU A 139 -7.59 -2.08 -12.33
C LEU A 139 -8.22 -1.69 -13.67
N LEU A 140 -9.52 -1.42 -13.64
CA LEU A 140 -10.25 -1.01 -14.83
C LEU A 140 -10.46 0.49 -14.84
N HIS A 141 -9.75 1.17 -15.73
CA HIS A 141 -9.97 2.57 -16.04
C HIS A 141 -10.01 2.78 -17.57
N ARG A 142 -9.95 4.02 -18.06
CA ARG A 142 -9.97 4.34 -19.50
C ARG A 142 -8.93 3.49 -20.26
N LYS A 143 -9.27 3.04 -21.47
CA LYS A 143 -8.44 2.10 -22.26
C LYS A 143 -6.99 2.54 -22.43
N ASP A 144 -6.77 3.85 -22.61
CA ASP A 144 -5.45 4.44 -22.86
C ASP A 144 -4.70 4.86 -21.57
N ALA A 145 -5.35 4.69 -20.42
CA ALA A 145 -4.84 4.96 -19.07
C ALA A 145 -4.90 3.67 -18.23
N PRO A 146 -3.94 2.72 -18.38
CA PRO A 146 -3.67 1.69 -17.38
C PRO A 146 -3.77 2.24 -15.97
N VAL A 147 -4.44 1.53 -15.10
CA VAL A 147 -4.33 1.73 -13.66
C VAL A 147 -3.94 0.41 -13.02
N CYS A 148 -3.03 0.47 -12.07
CA CYS A 148 -2.72 -0.65 -11.19
C CYS A 148 -3.04 -0.29 -9.74
N GLY A 149 -3.60 -1.26 -9.02
CA GLY A 149 -3.60 -1.26 -7.56
C GLY A 149 -2.34 -1.93 -7.02
N PHE A 150 -2.08 -1.76 -5.73
CA PHE A 150 -0.91 -2.32 -5.06
C PHE A 150 -1.31 -3.01 -3.76
N LEU A 151 -0.88 -4.26 -3.60
CA LEU A 151 -1.05 -5.05 -2.38
C LEU A 151 0.29 -5.19 -1.67
N PHE A 152 0.40 -4.54 -0.51
CA PHE A 152 1.56 -4.60 0.39
C PHE A 152 1.30 -5.63 1.47
N GLN A 153 2.21 -6.58 1.65
CA GLN A 153 2.08 -7.64 2.65
C GLN A 153 3.38 -7.77 3.44
N GLU A 154 3.26 -7.83 4.77
CA GLU A 154 4.35 -8.37 5.58
C GLU A 154 4.52 -9.86 5.26
N LYS A 155 5.76 -10.33 5.32
CA LYS A 155 6.05 -11.76 5.33
C LYS A 155 5.77 -12.34 6.71
N GLU A 156 5.30 -13.58 6.72
CA GLU A 156 5.20 -14.34 7.96
C GLU A 156 6.57 -14.43 8.63
N ARG A 157 6.58 -14.22 9.94
CA ARG A 157 7.82 -14.22 10.72
C ARG A 157 8.14 -15.63 11.19
N GLU A 158 9.39 -15.82 11.58
CA GLU A 158 9.78 -17.06 12.23
C GLU A 158 9.07 -17.25 13.58
N ARG A 159 8.81 -18.51 13.92
CA ARG A 159 8.22 -18.91 15.19
C ARG A 159 9.19 -18.60 16.34
N THR A 160 8.65 -18.33 17.53
CA THR A 160 9.49 -18.10 18.73
C THR A 160 9.65 -19.39 19.50
N VAL A 161 10.88 -19.86 19.64
CA VAL A 161 11.18 -21.09 20.41
C VAL A 161 10.93 -20.85 21.91
N LEU A 162 10.18 -21.77 22.52
CA LEU A 162 9.97 -21.84 23.96
C LEU A 162 11.19 -22.51 24.59
N LYS A 163 12.13 -21.69 25.08
CA LYS A 163 13.42 -22.18 25.62
C LYS A 163 13.26 -23.29 26.66
N LYS A 164 12.32 -23.13 27.60
CA LYS A 164 12.05 -24.12 28.66
C LYS A 164 11.63 -25.47 28.10
N GLU A 165 10.71 -25.49 27.14
CA GLU A 165 10.24 -26.72 26.50
C GLU A 165 11.35 -27.35 25.65
N ALA A 166 12.07 -26.54 24.86
CA ALA A 166 13.17 -27.02 24.05
C ALA A 166 14.32 -27.62 24.89
N GLU A 167 14.63 -27.03 26.05
CA GLU A 167 15.60 -27.57 27.00
C GLU A 167 15.12 -28.87 27.65
N ALA A 168 13.84 -28.94 28.05
CA ALA A 168 13.24 -30.15 28.62
C ALA A 168 13.31 -31.35 27.65
N TRP A 169 13.11 -31.09 26.36
CA TRP A 169 13.23 -32.07 25.28
C TRP A 169 14.66 -32.26 24.76
N LYS A 170 15.66 -31.62 25.38
CA LYS A 170 17.08 -31.67 24.98
C LYS A 170 17.30 -31.38 23.50
N VAL A 171 16.52 -30.45 22.94
CA VAL A 171 16.62 -30.06 21.52
C VAL A 171 18.02 -29.46 21.28
N PRO A 172 18.80 -29.99 20.32
CA PRO A 172 20.11 -29.43 20.00
C PRO A 172 20.01 -27.98 19.52
N ILE A 173 20.99 -27.15 19.88
CA ILE A 173 21.04 -25.74 19.44
C ILE A 173 21.02 -25.63 17.90
N ALA A 174 21.69 -26.56 17.21
CA ALA A 174 21.68 -26.63 15.75
C ALA A 174 20.28 -26.84 15.16
N PHE A 175 19.34 -27.43 15.91
CA PHE A 175 17.98 -27.69 15.46
C PHE A 175 17.03 -26.48 15.61
N MET A 176 17.45 -25.44 16.35
CA MET A 176 16.60 -24.28 16.66
C MET A 176 16.10 -23.56 15.40
N GLN A 177 16.90 -23.50 14.34
CA GLN A 177 16.47 -22.87 13.07
C GLN A 177 15.35 -23.65 12.38
N TYR A 178 15.34 -24.99 12.51
CA TYR A 178 14.29 -25.83 11.95
C TYR A 178 12.99 -25.66 12.74
N LEU A 179 13.07 -25.59 14.08
CA LEU A 179 11.92 -25.26 14.92
C LEU A 179 11.30 -23.91 14.54
N LYS A 180 12.13 -22.89 14.33
CA LYS A 180 11.68 -21.55 13.89
C LYS A 180 10.95 -21.56 12.54
N LYS A 181 11.31 -22.50 11.66
CA LYS A 181 10.68 -22.74 10.35
C LYS A 181 9.47 -23.69 10.41
N GLY A 182 9.10 -24.18 11.59
CA GLY A 182 7.91 -25.03 11.78
C GLY A 182 8.16 -26.53 11.76
N ALA A 183 9.41 -26.99 11.74
CA ALA A 183 9.71 -28.43 11.78
C ALA A 183 9.39 -29.03 13.15
N ASP A 184 8.82 -30.24 13.17
CA ASP A 184 8.73 -31.06 14.38
C ASP A 184 10.13 -31.57 14.77
N PHE A 185 10.34 -31.84 16.06
CA PHE A 185 11.58 -32.41 16.56
C PHE A 185 11.43 -33.91 16.77
N ILE A 186 12.43 -34.69 16.35
CA ILE A 186 12.48 -36.14 16.63
C ILE A 186 13.60 -36.35 17.65
N SER A 187 13.27 -36.90 18.81
CA SER A 187 14.24 -37.18 19.86
C SER A 187 15.20 -38.30 19.43
N PRO A 188 16.39 -38.44 20.07
CA PRO A 188 17.29 -39.56 19.83
C PRO A 188 16.64 -40.94 20.04
N GLU A 189 15.62 -41.00 20.89
CA GLU A 189 14.81 -42.20 21.18
C GLU A 189 13.69 -42.45 20.14
N GLY A 190 13.54 -41.55 19.15
CA GLY A 190 12.56 -41.65 18.08
C GLY A 190 11.20 -41.01 18.37
N GLU A 191 11.04 -40.29 19.49
CA GLU A 191 9.78 -39.63 19.82
C GLU A 191 9.59 -38.34 18.99
N ILE A 192 8.42 -38.18 18.38
CA ILE A 192 8.08 -36.96 17.62
C ILE A 192 7.44 -35.95 18.55
N VAL A 193 8.11 -34.83 18.75
CA VAL A 193 7.64 -33.67 19.50
C VAL A 193 7.13 -32.61 18.53
N SER A 194 5.82 -32.34 18.58
CA SER A 194 5.22 -31.33 17.72
C SER A 194 5.86 -29.95 17.94
N ASN A 195 6.13 -29.25 16.84
CA ASN A 195 6.64 -27.90 16.82
C ASN A 195 5.79 -26.92 17.64
N SER A 196 4.47 -27.13 17.65
CA SER A 196 3.51 -26.33 18.42
C SER A 196 3.73 -26.39 19.93
N ARG A 197 4.31 -27.49 20.44
CA ARG A 197 4.69 -27.63 21.86
C ARG A 197 6.00 -26.93 22.18
N LEU A 198 6.89 -26.78 21.18
CA LEU A 198 8.23 -26.22 21.34
C LEU A 198 8.32 -24.74 20.94
N THR A 199 7.27 -24.18 20.32
CA THR A 199 7.29 -22.84 19.75
C THR A 199 5.95 -22.15 19.82
N VAL A 200 5.98 -20.81 19.80
CA VAL A 200 4.80 -19.96 19.64
C VAL A 200 4.78 -19.37 18.24
N SER A 201 3.63 -19.47 17.56
CA SER A 201 3.41 -18.84 16.25
C SER A 201 3.66 -17.32 16.32
N PRO A 202 4.21 -16.70 15.28
CA PRO A 202 4.23 -15.25 15.20
C PRO A 202 2.80 -14.69 15.15
N PRO A 203 2.60 -13.38 15.46
CA PRO A 203 1.39 -12.69 15.06
C PRO A 203 1.17 -12.84 13.54
N PRO A 204 -0.08 -12.94 13.08
CA PRO A 204 -0.38 -12.96 11.65
C PRO A 204 0.26 -11.78 10.91
N ALA A 205 0.74 -12.06 9.71
CA ALA A 205 1.26 -11.03 8.83
C ALA A 205 0.16 -10.02 8.48
N ARG A 206 0.55 -8.75 8.42
CA ARG A 206 -0.37 -7.64 8.10
C ARG A 206 -0.31 -7.29 6.63
N SER A 207 -1.37 -6.66 6.15
CA SER A 207 -1.56 -6.34 4.74
C SER A 207 -2.30 -5.02 4.51
N TYR A 208 -1.95 -4.35 3.42
CA TYR A 208 -2.59 -3.12 2.96
C TYR A 208 -2.78 -3.18 1.45
N ALA A 209 -4.00 -2.89 0.98
CA ALA A 209 -4.30 -2.77 -0.44
C ALA A 209 -4.68 -1.33 -0.82
N TYR A 210 -4.05 -0.82 -1.87
CA TYR A 210 -4.38 0.44 -2.52
C TYR A 210 -5.15 0.17 -3.81
N MET A 211 -6.45 0.49 -3.81
CA MET A 211 -7.35 0.35 -4.96
C MET A 211 -7.88 1.73 -5.36
N THR A 212 -7.18 2.40 -6.26
CA THR A 212 -7.55 3.74 -6.75
C THR A 212 -8.47 3.65 -7.98
N ASP A 213 -8.70 4.79 -8.64
CA ASP A 213 -9.25 5.01 -9.99
C ASP A 213 -9.65 3.73 -10.73
N THR A 214 -10.86 3.28 -10.47
CA THR A 214 -11.38 2.08 -11.09
C THR A 214 -12.89 2.06 -11.19
N LEU A 215 -13.37 1.57 -12.33
CA LEU A 215 -14.75 1.15 -12.51
C LEU A 215 -15.03 -0.11 -11.69
N PHE A 216 -16.08 -0.07 -10.87
CA PHE A 216 -16.51 -1.20 -10.05
C PHE A 216 -16.62 -2.51 -10.84
N ARG A 217 -15.98 -3.56 -10.31
CA ARG A 217 -16.18 -4.96 -10.70
C ARG A 217 -16.00 -5.87 -9.48
N GLU A 218 -16.99 -6.70 -9.20
CA GLU A 218 -16.97 -7.62 -8.05
C GLU A 218 -15.72 -8.50 -7.99
N ARG A 219 -15.20 -8.96 -9.14
CA ARG A 219 -13.98 -9.79 -9.23
C ARG A 219 -12.74 -9.15 -8.58
N PHE A 220 -12.72 -7.83 -8.38
CA PHE A 220 -11.61 -7.17 -7.67
C PHE A 220 -11.55 -7.57 -6.19
N ALA A 221 -12.66 -8.05 -5.62
CA ALA A 221 -12.71 -8.57 -4.26
C ALA A 221 -11.78 -9.79 -4.06
N ASP A 222 -11.51 -10.58 -5.11
CA ASP A 222 -10.62 -11.74 -5.02
C ASP A 222 -9.17 -11.34 -4.74
N VAL A 223 -8.71 -10.22 -5.32
CA VAL A 223 -7.33 -9.75 -5.20
C VAL A 223 -7.05 -9.14 -3.83
N VAL A 224 -8.06 -8.52 -3.21
CA VAL A 224 -7.95 -7.86 -1.90
C VAL A 224 -8.58 -8.67 -0.77
N ARG A 225 -8.75 -9.98 -0.99
CA ARG A 225 -9.40 -10.87 -0.02
C ARG A 225 -8.68 -10.90 1.33
N GLY A 226 -9.42 -10.61 2.40
CA GLY A 226 -8.95 -10.70 3.78
C GLY A 226 -7.90 -9.66 4.20
N VAL A 227 -7.66 -8.61 3.41
CA VAL A 227 -6.65 -7.60 3.76
C VAL A 227 -7.02 -6.84 5.03
N ASP A 228 -6.01 -6.40 5.80
CA ASP A 228 -6.26 -5.70 7.07
C ASP A 228 -6.77 -4.27 6.86
N LEU A 229 -6.30 -3.60 5.82
CA LEU A 229 -6.76 -2.28 5.42
C LEU A 229 -6.86 -2.21 3.90
N LEU A 230 -8.03 -1.87 3.41
CA LEU A 230 -8.28 -1.55 2.01
C LEU A 230 -8.47 -0.03 1.89
N TYR A 231 -7.63 0.65 1.12
CA TYR A 231 -7.95 1.97 0.60
C TYR A 231 -8.68 1.79 -0.73
N HIS A 232 -9.86 2.39 -0.86
CA HIS A 232 -10.63 2.39 -2.09
C HIS A 232 -11.05 3.80 -2.47
N GLU A 233 -10.98 4.14 -3.76
CA GLU A 233 -11.56 5.39 -4.25
C GLU A 233 -13.08 5.43 -4.02
N ALA A 234 -13.57 6.62 -3.66
CA ALA A 234 -15.00 6.91 -3.54
C ALA A 234 -15.26 8.28 -4.15
N THR A 235 -14.96 8.41 -5.45
CA THR A 235 -15.04 9.69 -6.15
C THR A 235 -16.47 10.24 -6.14
N TYR A 236 -17.48 9.36 -6.08
CA TYR A 236 -18.90 9.70 -6.16
C TYR A 236 -19.75 9.00 -5.06
N GLY A 237 -20.91 9.57 -4.73
CA GLY A 237 -21.98 8.90 -4.00
C GLY A 237 -22.88 8.10 -4.93
N LYS A 238 -23.81 7.34 -4.35
CA LYS A 238 -24.75 6.48 -5.09
C LYS A 238 -25.58 7.25 -6.11
N GLU A 239 -25.96 8.47 -5.79
CA GLU A 239 -26.78 9.34 -6.65
C GLU A 239 -26.10 9.68 -7.99
N LEU A 240 -24.78 9.55 -8.06
CA LEU A 240 -23.96 9.80 -9.26
C LEU A 240 -23.36 8.52 -9.84
N GLU A 241 -23.94 7.35 -9.59
CA GLU A 241 -23.43 6.06 -10.09
C GLU A 241 -23.24 6.06 -11.62
N ALA A 242 -24.16 6.65 -12.38
CA ALA A 242 -24.03 6.76 -13.84
C ALA A 242 -22.80 7.58 -14.25
N VAL A 243 -22.53 8.69 -13.54
CA VAL A 243 -21.36 9.56 -13.76
C VAL A 243 -20.07 8.87 -13.35
N ALA A 244 -20.09 8.12 -12.24
CA ALA A 244 -18.97 7.29 -11.82
C ALA A 244 -18.62 6.28 -12.91
N LYS A 245 -19.62 5.58 -13.43
CA LYS A 245 -19.44 4.59 -14.50
C LYS A 245 -18.90 5.18 -15.80
N GLU A 246 -19.44 6.32 -16.24
CA GLU A 246 -19.00 7.01 -17.45
C GLU A 246 -17.53 7.47 -17.34
N ASN A 247 -17.13 7.92 -16.15
CA ASN A 247 -15.77 8.37 -15.89
C ASN A 247 -14.83 7.26 -15.41
N PHE A 248 -15.26 6.00 -15.40
CA PHE A 248 -14.49 4.84 -14.95
C PHE A 248 -14.01 4.93 -13.50
N HIS A 249 -14.90 5.41 -12.63
CA HIS A 249 -14.72 5.52 -11.18
C HIS A 249 -15.75 4.67 -10.43
N SER A 250 -15.58 4.60 -9.11
CA SER A 250 -16.48 3.89 -8.20
C SER A 250 -17.24 4.84 -7.27
N THR A 251 -18.40 4.37 -6.81
CA THR A 251 -19.14 5.03 -5.72
C THR A 251 -18.68 4.54 -4.34
N ALA A 252 -19.02 5.27 -3.28
CA ALA A 252 -18.78 4.85 -1.90
C ALA A 252 -19.48 3.53 -1.55
N GLU A 253 -20.70 3.32 -2.04
CA GLU A 253 -21.44 2.06 -1.92
C GLU A 253 -20.72 0.91 -2.64
N GLN A 254 -20.21 1.13 -3.86
CA GLN A 254 -19.45 0.12 -4.60
C GLN A 254 -18.14 -0.26 -3.90
N ALA A 255 -17.41 0.72 -3.35
CA ALA A 255 -16.23 0.48 -2.52
C ALA A 255 -16.55 -0.39 -1.29
N ALA A 256 -17.66 -0.11 -0.61
CA ALA A 256 -18.13 -0.90 0.53
C ALA A 256 -18.55 -2.32 0.14
N CYS A 257 -19.17 -2.50 -1.04
CA CYS A 257 -19.47 -3.82 -1.59
C CYS A 257 -18.20 -4.65 -1.81
N ILE A 258 -17.15 -4.07 -2.40
CA ILE A 258 -15.85 -4.77 -2.55
C ILE A 258 -15.29 -5.17 -1.18
N ALA A 259 -15.29 -4.26 -0.21
CA ALA A 259 -14.82 -4.54 1.14
C ALA A 259 -15.58 -5.71 1.81
N CYS A 260 -16.90 -5.72 1.67
CA CYS A 260 -17.76 -6.79 2.20
C CYS A 260 -17.50 -8.13 1.49
N LEU A 261 -17.46 -8.15 0.16
CA LEU A 261 -17.22 -9.36 -0.63
C LEU A 261 -15.83 -9.97 -0.37
N ALA A 262 -14.82 -9.11 -0.21
CA ALA A 262 -13.45 -9.52 0.07
C ALA A 262 -13.23 -9.93 1.54
N GLY A 263 -14.16 -9.62 2.45
CA GLY A 263 -13.98 -9.85 3.88
C GLY A 263 -12.79 -9.10 4.46
N VAL A 264 -12.54 -7.86 4.01
CA VAL A 264 -11.45 -7.03 4.53
C VAL A 264 -11.73 -6.64 5.98
N LYS A 265 -10.69 -6.31 6.75
CA LYS A 265 -10.89 -5.91 8.16
C LYS A 265 -11.35 -4.46 8.28
N LYS A 266 -10.78 -3.53 7.51
CA LYS A 266 -11.12 -2.11 7.52
C LYS A 266 -11.14 -1.54 6.10
N LEU A 267 -12.09 -0.64 5.83
CA LEU A 267 -12.18 0.13 4.59
C LEU A 267 -11.86 1.60 4.86
N LEU A 268 -10.97 2.18 4.06
CA LEU A 268 -10.65 3.59 4.05
C LEU A 268 -11.04 4.18 2.69
N LEU A 269 -11.94 5.15 2.71
CA LEU A 269 -12.38 5.87 1.52
C LEU A 269 -11.49 7.09 1.29
N GLY A 270 -11.16 7.36 0.02
CA GLY A 270 -10.47 8.57 -0.41
C GLY A 270 -10.74 8.90 -1.87
N HIS A 271 -9.88 9.73 -2.46
CA HIS A 271 -10.01 10.20 -3.84
C HIS A 271 -11.36 10.91 -4.09
N PHE A 272 -11.70 11.85 -3.21
CA PHE A 272 -13.02 12.49 -3.22
C PHE A 272 -13.11 13.59 -4.28
N SER A 273 -14.23 13.62 -5.01
CA SER A 273 -14.56 14.73 -5.89
C SER A 273 -14.69 16.04 -5.12
N ALA A 274 -14.16 17.13 -5.70
CA ALA A 274 -14.27 18.48 -5.15
C ALA A 274 -15.73 18.95 -4.90
N ARG A 275 -16.71 18.24 -5.48
CA ARG A 275 -18.15 18.44 -5.20
C ARG A 275 -18.56 18.11 -3.76
N TYR A 276 -17.76 17.33 -3.03
CA TYR A 276 -17.98 16.97 -1.64
C TYR A 276 -16.98 17.70 -0.73
N PRO A 277 -17.21 18.98 -0.37
CA PRO A 277 -16.41 19.66 0.65
C PRO A 277 -16.38 18.90 1.98
N ASP A 278 -17.46 18.17 2.27
CA ASP A 278 -17.59 17.23 3.37
C ASP A 278 -18.05 15.86 2.82
N PRO A 279 -17.19 14.82 2.83
CA PRO A 279 -17.53 13.49 2.35
C PRO A 279 -18.24 12.62 3.40
N THR A 280 -18.74 13.19 4.51
CA THR A 280 -19.50 12.43 5.52
C THR A 280 -20.74 11.72 4.95
N CYS A 281 -21.37 12.26 3.90
CA CYS A 281 -22.44 11.58 3.19
C CYS A 281 -21.97 10.24 2.58
N LEU A 282 -20.81 10.23 1.93
CA LEU A 282 -20.20 9.03 1.35
C LEU A 282 -19.87 7.99 2.42
N LEU A 283 -19.42 8.43 3.59
CA LEU A 283 -19.18 7.55 4.74
C LEU A 283 -20.46 6.85 5.21
N ALA A 284 -21.58 7.58 5.26
CA ALA A 284 -22.87 7.02 5.68
C ALA A 284 -23.35 5.94 4.70
N GLU A 285 -23.23 6.19 3.39
CA GLU A 285 -23.56 5.21 2.34
C GLU A 285 -22.72 3.94 2.49
N ALA A 286 -21.40 4.08 2.59
CA ALA A 286 -20.50 2.95 2.70
C ALA A 286 -20.72 2.15 4.01
N ARG A 287 -20.98 2.83 5.14
CA ARG A 287 -21.23 2.17 6.44
C ARG A 287 -22.54 1.39 6.49
N ALA A 288 -23.51 1.72 5.65
CA ALA A 288 -24.74 0.94 5.53
C ALA A 288 -24.47 -0.49 5.01
N ILE A 289 -23.36 -0.69 4.28
CA ILE A 289 -22.96 -1.98 3.70
C ILE A 289 -21.80 -2.60 4.48
N PHE A 290 -20.78 -1.80 4.80
CA PHE A 290 -19.60 -2.24 5.52
C PHE A 290 -19.33 -1.30 6.72
N PRO A 291 -19.80 -1.65 7.94
CA PRO A 291 -19.74 -0.75 9.09
C PRO A 291 -18.33 -0.27 9.48
N ASN A 292 -17.30 -1.10 9.27
CA ASN A 292 -15.90 -0.77 9.61
C ASN A 292 -15.21 0.09 8.54
N THR A 293 -15.91 1.15 8.13
CA THR A 293 -15.46 2.12 7.12
C THR A 293 -15.08 3.45 7.75
N PHE A 294 -14.04 4.08 7.20
CA PHE A 294 -13.53 5.39 7.56
C PHE A 294 -13.30 6.24 6.30
N ILE A 295 -13.29 7.56 6.46
CA ILE A 295 -12.84 8.50 5.42
C ILE A 295 -11.44 9.00 5.78
N CYS A 296 -10.60 9.26 4.78
CA CYS A 296 -9.33 9.94 5.04
C CYS A 296 -9.42 11.46 4.92
N THR A 297 -8.55 12.11 5.68
CA THR A 297 -8.18 13.51 5.53
C THR A 297 -6.67 13.61 5.36
N ASP A 298 -6.22 14.63 4.64
CA ASP A 298 -4.80 14.91 4.49
C ASP A 298 -4.14 15.10 5.86
N GLY A 299 -3.13 14.29 6.14
CA GLY A 299 -2.40 14.25 7.41
C GLY A 299 -2.83 13.13 8.35
N ASP A 300 -3.93 12.43 8.06
CA ASP A 300 -4.34 11.29 8.87
C ASP A 300 -3.33 10.15 8.77
N THR A 301 -3.04 9.51 9.92
CA THR A 301 -2.23 8.30 10.01
C THR A 301 -3.08 7.14 10.54
N PHE A 302 -3.15 6.06 9.77
CA PHE A 302 -3.88 4.84 10.12
C PHE A 302 -2.91 3.72 10.47
N GLU A 303 -2.94 3.25 11.71
CA GLU A 303 -2.16 2.11 12.15
C GLU A 303 -2.88 0.78 11.84
N ILE A 304 -2.12 -0.18 11.33
CA ILE A 304 -2.51 -1.58 11.20
C ILE A 304 -1.83 -2.34 12.35
N PRO A 305 -2.54 -2.52 13.49
CA PRO A 305 -1.93 -3.07 14.70
C PRO A 305 -1.57 -4.55 14.50
N ALA A 306 -0.45 -4.96 15.06
CA ALA A 306 -0.15 -6.38 15.17
C ALA A 306 -1.10 -7.01 16.21
N LEU A 307 -1.70 -8.15 15.89
CA LEU A 307 -2.45 -8.92 16.87
C LEU A 307 -1.52 -9.35 18.00
N LYS A 308 -2.00 -9.25 19.24
CA LYS A 308 -1.25 -9.76 20.39
C LYS A 308 -1.16 -11.29 20.28
N ARG A 309 -0.03 -11.85 20.70
CA ARG A 309 0.09 -13.30 20.84
C ARG A 309 -0.91 -13.75 21.90
N ASN A 310 -1.76 -14.71 21.56
CA ASN A 310 -2.43 -15.49 22.59
C ASN A 310 -1.32 -16.31 23.25
N THR A 311 -0.91 -15.88 24.45
CA THR A 311 0.05 -16.59 25.30
C THR A 311 -0.59 -17.81 25.91
#